data_AF-A0A2N3F1X9-F1
#
_entry.id   AF-A0A2N3F1X9-F1
#
_cell.length_a   1.000
_cell.length_b   1.000
_cell.length_c   1.000
_cell.angle_alpha   90.00
_cell.angle_beta   90.00
_cell.angle_gamma   90.00
#
_symmetry.space_group_name_H-M   'P 1'
#
loop_
_entity.id
_entity.type
_entity.pdbx_description
1 polymer ?
#
loop_
_entity_poly.entity_id
_entity_poly.type
_entity_poly.pdbx_seq_one_letter_code
_entity_poly.pdbx_strand_id
1 'polypeptide(L)'
;MGVVPDSVLLVTVIATALFFDFTNGFHDTGNAMATSIATRALKPRTAVLLSATLNMVGAFLSLSVAATIAKGIVDSGVVTLDVVLAGLVGGVVWNLVTWVLGIPSSSSHALVGGVVG
;
A
#
# COMPACT_ATOMS: atom_id res chain seq x y z
N MET A 1 23.48 -7.02 19.33
CA MET A 1 22.24 -6.50 18.71
C MET A 1 21.13 -6.75 19.71
N GLY A 2 20.53 -5.71 20.27
CA GLY A 2 19.44 -5.85 21.23
C GLY A 2 18.26 -6.49 20.53
N VAL A 3 17.84 -7.67 20.99
CA VAL A 3 16.67 -8.36 20.46
C VAL A 3 15.48 -7.47 20.78
N VAL A 4 14.94 -6.80 19.77
CA VAL A 4 13.71 -6.03 19.91
C VAL A 4 12.63 -7.05 20.30
N PRO A 5 11.84 -6.83 21.37
CA PRO A 5 10.79 -7.78 21.72
C PRO A 5 9.86 -7.98 20.52
N ASP A 6 9.52 -9.22 20.20
CA ASP A 6 8.71 -9.57 19.03
C ASP A 6 7.40 -8.76 18.97
N SER A 7 6.83 -8.42 20.12
CA SER A 7 5.64 -7.58 20.24
C SER A 7 5.88 -6.13 19.78
N VAL A 8 7.02 -5.54 20.08
CA VAL A 8 7.39 -4.18 19.65
C VAL A 8 7.63 -4.16 18.14
N LEU A 9 8.33 -5.16 17.61
CA LEU A 9 8.55 -5.29 16.17
C LEU A 9 7.22 -5.48 15.42
N LEU A 10 6.34 -6.35 15.91
CA LEU A 10 5.02 -6.58 15.33
C LEU A 10 4.19 -5.29 15.30
N VAL A 11 4.13 -4.54 16.39
CA VAL A 11 3.41 -3.25 16.44
C VAL A 11 3.99 -2.26 15.42
N THR A 12 5.31 -2.25 15.26
CA THR A 12 5.99 -1.40 14.27
C THR A 12 5.63 -1.80 12.83
N VAL A 13 5.61 -3.10 12.54
CA VAL A 13 5.18 -3.63 11.23
C VAL A 13 3.74 -3.24 10.95
N ILE A 14 2.82 -3.42 11.91
CA ILE A 14 1.41 -3.04 11.74
C ILE A 14 1.27 -1.54 11.49
N ALA A 15 1.96 -0.70 12.27
CA ALA A 15 1.94 0.75 12.08
C ALA A 15 2.44 1.15 10.68
N THR A 16 3.52 0.50 10.21
CA THR A 16 4.08 0.75 8.88
C THR A 16 3.17 0.25 7.77
N ALA A 17 2.50 -0.89 7.96
CA ALA A 17 1.52 -1.42 7.02
C ALA A 17 0.32 -0.48 6.86
N LEU A 18 -0.22 0.05 7.97
CA LEU A 18 -1.29 1.05 7.93
C LEU A 18 -0.84 2.34 7.23
N PHE A 19 0.42 2.75 7.41
CA PHE A 19 0.97 3.90 6.71
C PHE A 19 1.14 3.63 5.20
N PHE A 20 1.61 2.42 4.83
CA PHE A 20 1.66 1.99 3.44
C PHE A 20 0.28 2.03 2.79
N ASP A 21 -0.74 1.45 3.43
CA ASP A 21 -2.13 1.47 2.94
C ASP A 21 -2.66 2.89 2.75
N PHE A 22 -2.33 3.80 3.67
CA PHE A 22 -2.68 5.21 3.53
C PHE A 22 -2.02 5.84 2.30
N THR A 23 -0.71 5.63 2.09
CA THR A 23 -0.03 6.15 0.89
C THR A 23 -0.55 5.51 -0.40
N ASN A 24 -0.92 4.24 -0.36
CA ASN A 24 -1.50 3.51 -1.47
C ASN A 24 -2.85 4.14 -1.90
N GLY A 25 -3.69 4.53 -0.92
CA GLY A 25 -4.95 5.21 -1.20
C GLY A 25 -4.81 6.53 -1.97
N PHE A 26 -3.71 7.27 -1.81
CA PHE A 26 -3.44 8.49 -2.60
C PHE A 26 -3.18 8.17 -4.07
N HIS A 27 -2.36 7.15 -4.33
CA HIS A 27 -2.06 6.68 -5.68
C HIS A 27 -3.31 6.17 -6.37
N ASP A 28 -4.10 5.34 -5.69
CA ASP A 28 -5.34 4.78 -6.26
C ASP A 28 -6.39 5.86 -6.53
N THR A 29 -6.52 6.84 -5.64
CA THR A 29 -7.43 7.98 -5.86
C THR A 29 -7.00 8.79 -7.07
N GLY A 30 -5.70 9.08 -7.21
CA GLY A 30 -5.15 9.79 -8.36
C GLY A 30 -5.40 9.03 -9.67
N ASN A 31 -5.07 7.74 -9.69
CA ASN A 31 -5.22 6.86 -10.84
C ASN A 31 -6.69 6.70 -11.27
N ALA A 32 -7.61 6.55 -10.33
CA ALA A 32 -9.02 6.31 -10.63
C ALA A 32 -9.81 7.58 -10.95
N MET A 33 -9.51 8.71 -10.30
CA MET A 33 -10.36 9.91 -10.36
C MET A 33 -9.83 11.03 -11.25
N ALA A 34 -8.58 10.95 -11.73
CA ALA A 34 -8.00 12.00 -12.59
C ALA A 34 -8.87 12.31 -13.82
N THR A 35 -9.42 11.30 -14.49
CA THR A 35 -10.25 11.47 -15.69
C THR A 35 -11.58 12.15 -15.37
N SER A 36 -12.28 11.71 -14.31
CA SER A 36 -13.56 12.30 -13.89
C SER A 36 -13.43 13.74 -13.42
N ILE A 37 -12.28 14.10 -12.82
CA ILE A 37 -11.98 15.48 -12.41
C ILE A 37 -11.60 16.33 -13.63
N ALA A 38 -10.71 15.84 -14.51
CA ALA A 38 -10.23 16.57 -15.68
C ALA A 38 -11.36 16.88 -16.68
N THR A 39 -12.30 15.95 -16.86
CA THR A 39 -13.49 16.12 -17.70
C THR A 39 -14.60 16.96 -17.04
N ARG A 40 -14.42 17.35 -15.76
CA ARG A 40 -15.40 18.06 -14.94
C ARG A 40 -16.71 17.29 -14.71
N ALA A 41 -16.69 15.98 -14.90
CA ALA A 41 -17.84 15.12 -14.58
C ALA A 41 -18.12 15.11 -13.07
N LEU A 42 -17.07 15.17 -12.24
CA LEU A 42 -17.16 15.23 -10.79
C LEU A 42 -16.32 16.37 -10.21
N LYS A 43 -16.82 16.99 -9.14
CA LYS A 43 -16.03 17.92 -8.33
C LYS A 43 -14.93 17.15 -7.59
N PRO A 44 -13.71 17.71 -7.40
CA PRO A 44 -12.60 17.03 -6.76
C PRO A 44 -12.96 16.39 -5.41
N ARG A 45 -13.70 17.11 -4.55
CA ARG A 45 -14.11 16.60 -3.23
C ARG A 45 -15.02 15.36 -3.34
N THR A 46 -15.97 15.37 -4.27
CA THR A 46 -16.89 14.24 -4.50
C THR A 46 -16.15 13.04 -5.07
N ALA A 47 -15.22 13.28 -6.00
CA ALA A 47 -14.42 12.22 -6.60
C ALA A 47 -13.52 11.52 -5.55
N VAL A 48 -12.84 12.29 -4.69
CA VAL A 48 -12.04 11.74 -3.59
C VAL A 48 -12.92 10.98 -2.60
N LEU A 49 -14.09 11.51 -2.22
CA LEU A 49 -14.99 10.82 -1.28
C LEU A 49 -15.48 9.50 -1.84
N LEU A 50 -15.85 9.48 -3.13
CA LEU A 50 -16.28 8.27 -3.82
C LEU A 50 -15.15 7.25 -3.93
N SER A 51 -13.93 7.69 -4.25
CA SER A 51 -12.77 6.81 -4.29
C SER A 51 -12.46 6.22 -2.92
N ALA A 52 -12.51 7.02 -1.85
CA ALA A 52 -12.29 6.55 -0.49
C ALA A 52 -13.34 5.52 -0.06
N THR A 53 -14.62 5.74 -0.34
CA THR A 53 -15.68 4.78 0.00
C THR A 53 -15.56 3.48 -0.79
N LEU A 54 -15.31 3.56 -2.10
CA LEU A 54 -15.16 2.38 -2.95
C LEU A 54 -13.90 1.59 -2.62
N ASN A 55 -12.77 2.25 -2.33
CA ASN A 55 -11.54 1.58 -1.86
C ASN A 55 -11.78 0.86 -0.53
N MET A 56 -12.46 1.50 0.42
CA MET A 56 -12.82 0.88 1.69
C MET A 56 -13.69 -0.35 1.49
N VAL A 57 -14.76 -0.26 0.69
CA VAL A 57 -15.63 -1.42 0.39
C VAL A 57 -14.85 -2.52 -0.33
N GLY A 58 -14.02 -2.15 -1.31
CA GLY A 58 -13.17 -3.09 -2.04
C GLY A 58 -12.23 -3.88 -1.13
N ALA A 59 -11.65 -3.24 -0.12
CA ALA A 59 -10.77 -3.89 0.85
C ALA A 59 -11.47 -5.04 1.60
N PHE A 60 -12.75 -4.88 1.98
CA PHE A 60 -13.52 -5.93 2.65
C PHE A 60 -13.96 -7.06 1.71
N LEU A 61 -14.16 -6.76 0.42
CA LEU A 61 -14.56 -7.75 -0.58
C LEU A 61 -13.36 -8.57 -1.11
N SER A 62 -12.13 -8.08 -0.95
CA SER A 62 -10.91 -8.62 -1.57
C SER A 62 -10.09 -9.56 -0.67
N LEU A 63 -10.74 -10.26 0.27
CA LEU A 63 -10.09 -11.23 1.17
C LEU A 63 -9.39 -12.38 0.40
N SER A 64 -9.93 -12.76 -0.75
CA SER A 64 -9.40 -13.82 -1.62
C SER A 64 -8.12 -13.41 -2.38
N VAL A 65 -7.99 -12.14 -2.79
CA VAL A 65 -6.76 -11.64 -3.44
C VAL A 65 -5.64 -11.47 -2.42
N ALA A 66 -5.97 -10.95 -1.22
CA ALA A 66 -5.01 -10.86 -0.11
C ALA A 66 -4.39 -12.22 0.23
N ALA A 67 -5.21 -13.28 0.30
CA ALA A 67 -4.74 -14.65 0.54
C ALA A 67 -3.87 -15.21 -0.60
N THR A 68 -4.09 -14.76 -1.84
CA THR A 68 -3.33 -15.21 -3.02
C THR A 68 -1.95 -14.54 -3.07
N ILE A 69 -1.87 -13.24 -2.76
CA ILE A 69 -0.61 -12.50 -2.62
C ILE A 69 0.21 -13.05 -1.44
N ALA A 70 -0.41 -13.32 -0.30
CA ALA A 70 0.29 -13.88 0.87
C ALA A 70 0.92 -15.26 0.58
N LYS A 71 0.35 -16.05 -0.33
CA LYS A 71 0.88 -17.37 -0.72
C LYS A 71 1.82 -17.34 -1.92
N GLY A 72 1.70 -16.33 -2.79
CA GLY A 72 2.36 -16.31 -4.10
C GLY A 72 3.66 -15.50 -4.17
N ILE A 73 3.94 -14.64 -3.18
CA ILE A 73 5.05 -13.68 -3.28
C ILE A 73 6.33 -14.16 -2.59
N VAL A 74 6.27 -14.86 -1.46
CA VAL A 74 7.48 -15.37 -0.77
C VAL A 74 7.17 -16.62 0.05
N ASP A 75 8.12 -17.55 0.11
CA ASP A 75 8.04 -18.73 0.97
C ASP A 75 8.00 -18.30 2.46
N SER A 76 6.93 -18.70 3.16
CA SER A 76 6.70 -18.38 4.57
C SER A 76 7.79 -18.87 5.52
N GLY A 77 8.69 -19.76 5.07
CA GLY A 77 9.86 -20.18 5.85
C GLY A 77 11.01 -19.17 5.92
N VAL A 78 11.02 -18.15 5.05
CA VAL A 78 12.14 -17.20 4.90
C VAL A 78 11.74 -15.76 5.28
N VAL A 79 10.44 -15.44 5.26
CA VAL A 79 9.95 -14.10 5.60
C VAL A 79 9.89 -13.91 7.12
N THR A 80 10.83 -13.14 7.66
CA THR A 80 10.77 -12.63 9.03
C THR A 80 10.03 -11.29 9.09
N LEU A 81 9.59 -10.89 10.29
CA LEU A 81 9.00 -9.57 10.51
C LEU A 81 9.94 -8.43 10.07
N ASP A 82 11.25 -8.63 10.16
CA ASP A 82 12.25 -7.65 9.70
C ASP A 82 12.21 -7.46 8.18
N VAL A 83 12.05 -8.55 7.41
CA VAL A 83 11.93 -8.50 5.95
C VAL A 83 10.64 -7.80 5.54
N VAL A 84 9.53 -8.09 6.22
CA VAL A 84 8.26 -7.41 5.98
C VAL A 84 8.39 -5.92 6.27
N LEU A 85 9.03 -5.56 7.38
CA LEU A 85 9.26 -4.15 7.73
C LEU A 85 10.10 -3.44 6.67
N ALA A 86 11.21 -4.05 6.25
CA ALA A 86 12.07 -3.49 5.21
C ALA A 86 11.32 -3.28 3.89
N GLY A 87 10.52 -4.27 3.47
CA GLY A 87 9.73 -4.17 2.24
C GLY A 87 8.62 -3.14 2.32
N LEU A 88 7.94 -3.01 3.46
CA LEU A 88 6.95 -1.96 3.69
C LEU A 88 7.61 -0.57 3.65
N VAL A 89 8.77 -0.40 4.29
CA VAL A 89 9.52 0.88 4.26
C VAL A 89 9.95 1.21 2.82
N GLY A 90 10.49 0.24 2.08
CA GLY A 90 10.85 0.42 0.67
C GLY A 90 9.66 0.83 -0.20
N GLY A 91 8.54 0.13 -0.04
CA GLY A 91 7.29 0.44 -0.74
C GLY A 91 6.75 1.83 -0.39
N VAL A 92 6.75 2.21 0.89
CA VAL A 92 6.33 3.54 1.37
C VAL A 92 7.21 4.63 0.77
N VAL A 93 8.54 4.48 0.85
CA VAL A 93 9.47 5.46 0.31
C VAL A 93 9.23 5.64 -1.18
N TRP A 94 9.06 4.55 -1.91
CA TRP A 94 8.78 4.60 -3.35
C TRP A 94 7.43 5.24 -3.67
N ASN A 95 6.38 4.94 -2.90
CA ASN A 95 5.07 5.58 -3.03
C ASN A 95 5.19 7.10 -2.81
N LEU A 96 5.92 7.55 -1.79
CA LEU A 96 6.10 8.98 -1.54
C LEU A 96 6.90 9.66 -2.65
N VAL A 97 8.00 9.05 -3.11
CA VAL A 97 8.83 9.59 -4.19
C VAL A 97 8.00 9.75 -5.47
N THR A 98 7.32 8.70 -5.90
CA THR A 98 6.51 8.72 -7.12
C THR A 98 5.33 9.68 -7.01
N TRP A 99 4.71 9.79 -5.84
CA TRP A 99 3.66 10.76 -5.58
C TRP A 99 4.16 12.20 -5.69
N VAL A 100 5.29 12.54 -5.04
CA VAL A 100 5.89 13.89 -5.11
C VAL A 100 6.25 14.26 -6.55
N LEU A 101 6.71 13.28 -7.34
CA LEU A 101 7.05 13.47 -8.75
C LEU A 101 5.84 13.41 -9.70
N GLY A 102 4.64 13.10 -9.20
CA GLY A 102 3.43 12.96 -10.01
C GLY A 102 3.48 11.78 -11.00
N ILE A 103 4.29 10.77 -10.72
CA ILE A 103 4.48 9.60 -11.58
C ILE A 103 3.44 8.54 -11.21
N PRO A 104 2.59 8.09 -12.14
CA PRO A 104 1.66 6.99 -11.88
C PRO A 104 2.47 5.71 -11.62
N SER A 105 2.33 5.14 -10.42
CA SER A 105 3.05 3.94 -10.01
C SER A 105 2.10 2.91 -9.40
N SER A 106 2.51 1.64 -9.41
CA SER A 106 1.77 0.54 -8.79
C SER A 106 2.35 0.24 -7.42
N SER A 107 1.59 0.50 -6.37
CA SER A 107 1.98 0.22 -4.97
C SER A 107 2.22 -1.27 -4.73
N SER A 108 1.48 -2.15 -5.41
CA SER A 108 1.70 -3.60 -5.31
C SER A 108 3.09 -4.00 -5.82
N HIS A 109 3.53 -3.46 -6.96
CA HIS A 109 4.88 -3.71 -7.47
C HIS A 109 5.95 -3.07 -6.59
N ALA A 110 5.67 -1.90 -6.01
CA ALA A 110 6.56 -1.25 -5.06
C ALA A 110 6.78 -2.12 -3.81
N LEU A 111 5.73 -2.75 -3.29
CA LEU A 111 5.81 -3.67 -2.15
C LEU A 111 6.59 -4.94 -2.50
N VAL A 112 6.32 -5.57 -3.66
CA VAL A 112 7.07 -6.75 -4.10
C VAL A 112 8.54 -6.42 -4.29
N GLY A 113 8.85 -5.30 -4.96
CA GLY A 113 10.22 -4.83 -5.15
C GLY A 113 10.93 -4.56 -3.83
N GLY A 114 10.22 -3.99 -2.84
CA GLY A 114 10.76 -3.76 -1.51
C GLY A 114 11.04 -5.03 -0.72
N VAL A 115 10.22 -6.08 -0.87
CA VAL A 115 10.42 -7.36 -0.18
C VAL A 115 11.53 -8.20 -0.81
N VAL A 116 11.72 -8.08 -2.13
CA VAL A 116 12.76 -8.81 -2.89
C VAL A 116 14.14 -8.15 -2.80
N GLY A 117 14.19 -6.82 -2.74
CA GLY A 117 15.43 -6.02 -2.69
C GLY A 117 16.06 -5.97 -1.31
#